data_AF-A0A0J8QIF9-F1
#
_entry.id   AF-A0A0J8QIF9-F1
#
_cell.length_a   1.000
_cell.length_b   1.000
_cell.length_c   1.000
_cell.angle_alpha   90.00
_cell.angle_beta   90.00
_cell.angle_gamma   90.00
#
_symmetry.space_group_name_H-M   'P 1'
#
loop_
_entity.id
_entity.type
_entity.pdbx_description
1 polymer ?
#
loop_
_entity_poly.entity_id
_entity_poly.type
_entity_poly.pdbx_seq_one_letter_code
_entity_poly.pdbx_strand_id
1 'polypeptide(L)'
;METFTLSGVWKPMGKVATRGRHTSGHIPEQILWSYVTQIANALKAIHSAGLAARVIEPSKILLTGKNRIRLNACGILDVVQFDSQRPLADLQHQDLVNFGQLILTLGANSPSLMHNPTKATEHFNRSYSAQLNNSVYWLLSGMQKDQERTIDIFISGISSQLMSTFDSSLHLDDQLISDLSRELENARLVRLLTKLNFINERPEYEHDRQWSENGERYFLKLFRDYVFHQVDAQNAPVVDLGHVLTCLNKLDAGTDEKVTLISRDEQSCFIVSYKELKKAVEASFQALLKPARRI
;
A
#
# COMPACT_ATOMS: atom_id res chain seq x y z
N MET A 1 5.59 10.25 6.47
CA MET A 1 5.79 8.86 6.92
C MET A 1 6.78 8.89 8.06
N GLU A 2 6.32 8.74 9.30
CA GLU A 2 7.21 8.58 10.45
C GLU A 2 7.81 7.17 10.42
N THR A 3 9.13 7.07 10.31
CA THR A 3 9.86 5.80 10.40
C THR A 3 10.19 5.52 11.85
N PHE A 4 9.67 4.42 12.40
CA PHE A 4 9.96 3.99 13.76
C PHE A 4 10.98 2.85 13.75
N THR A 5 11.88 2.82 14.73
CA THR A 5 12.68 1.60 15.00
C THR A 5 11.80 0.57 15.70
N LEU A 6 12.16 -0.71 15.63
CA LEU A 6 11.51 -1.74 16.45
C LEU A 6 11.62 -1.44 17.95
N SER A 7 12.55 -0.58 18.39
CA SER A 7 12.58 -0.06 19.77
C SER A 7 11.64 1.14 20.03
N GLY A 8 11.40 1.97 19.01
CA GLY A 8 10.67 3.24 19.11
C GLY A 8 9.15 3.10 19.11
N VAL A 9 8.62 2.00 18.57
CA VAL A 9 7.20 1.63 18.70
C VAL A 9 6.78 1.43 20.17
N TRP A 10 7.73 1.32 21.09
CA TRP A 10 7.49 0.88 22.47
C TRP A 10 7.96 1.86 23.55
N LYS A 11 8.29 3.11 23.20
CA LYS A 11 8.40 4.21 24.18
C LYS A 11 7.04 4.90 24.33
N PRO A 12 6.60 5.27 25.55
CA PRO A 12 5.34 6.00 25.73
C PRO A 12 5.48 7.40 25.14
N MET A 13 5.00 7.59 23.92
CA MET A 13 4.82 8.91 23.35
C MET A 13 3.55 9.51 23.95
N GLY A 14 3.69 10.71 24.51
CA GLY A 14 2.63 11.39 25.25
C GLY A 14 1.33 11.51 24.45
N LYS A 15 0.25 11.07 25.09
CA LYS A 15 -1.17 11.43 24.86
C LYS A 15 -1.55 11.87 23.43
N VAL A 16 -1.84 10.90 22.57
CA VAL A 16 -2.96 11.03 21.62
C VAL A 16 -3.88 9.84 21.85
N ALA A 17 -5.09 10.13 22.31
CA ALA A 17 -6.06 9.14 22.73
C ALA A 17 -6.72 8.49 21.51
N THR A 18 -6.25 7.31 21.12
CA THR A 18 -7.09 6.28 20.48
C THR A 18 -7.25 5.14 21.46
N ARG A 19 -8.47 5.00 21.98
CA ARG A 19 -8.87 4.03 23.01
C ARG A 19 -8.92 2.63 22.39
N GLY A 20 -7.76 2.07 22.09
CA GLY A 20 -7.55 0.64 21.85
C GLY A 20 -7.18 -0.02 23.18
N ARG A 21 -7.92 -1.05 23.56
CA ARG A 21 -7.70 -1.85 24.78
C ARG A 21 -6.26 -2.38 24.79
N HIS A 22 -5.40 -1.85 25.66
CA HIS A 22 -4.08 -2.43 25.91
C HIS A 22 -4.26 -3.85 26.46
N THR A 23 -4.10 -4.86 25.61
CA THR A 23 -3.75 -6.19 26.08
C THR A 23 -2.25 -6.17 26.38
N SER A 24 -1.90 -6.29 27.66
CA SER A 24 -0.62 -6.84 28.08
C SER A 24 -0.48 -8.24 27.47
N GLY A 25 0.02 -8.35 26.25
CA GLY A 25 -0.04 -9.57 25.45
C GLY A 25 1.11 -9.62 24.45
N HIS A 26 1.70 -10.79 24.34
CA HIS A 26 2.86 -11.15 23.52
C HIS A 26 2.69 -10.73 22.06
N ILE A 27 3.81 -10.56 21.35
CA ILE A 27 3.76 -10.32 19.89
C ILE A 27 3.09 -11.54 19.24
N PRO A 28 2.03 -11.37 18.44
CA PRO A 28 1.42 -12.48 17.72
C PRO A 28 2.46 -13.26 16.92
N GLU A 29 2.45 -14.59 17.04
CA GLU A 29 3.48 -15.43 16.44
C GLU A 29 3.60 -15.22 14.92
N GLN A 30 2.47 -14.99 14.23
CA GLN A 30 2.46 -14.68 12.80
C GLN A 30 3.26 -13.40 12.44
N ILE A 31 3.20 -12.37 13.30
CA ILE A 31 3.98 -11.14 13.11
C ILE A 31 5.47 -11.43 13.33
N LEU A 32 5.79 -12.23 14.34
CA LEU A 32 7.18 -12.61 14.62
C LEU A 32 7.77 -13.44 13.48
N TRP A 33 7.00 -14.38 12.94
CA TRP A 33 7.39 -15.14 11.74
C TRP A 33 7.58 -14.26 10.50
N SER A 34 6.73 -13.23 10.31
CA SER A 34 6.92 -12.25 9.23
C SER A 34 8.25 -11.49 9.39
N TYR A 35 8.67 -11.18 10.61
CA TYR A 35 9.98 -10.58 10.86
C TYR A 35 11.12 -11.56 10.61
N VAL A 36 10.97 -12.81 11.06
CA VAL A 36 11.95 -13.88 10.85
C VAL A 36 12.22 -14.09 9.35
N THR A 37 11.18 -14.21 8.53
CA THR A 37 11.34 -14.43 7.09
C THR A 37 11.99 -13.23 6.38
N GLN A 38 11.65 -12.00 6.78
CA GLN A 38 12.28 -10.78 6.24
C GLN A 38 13.76 -10.66 6.62
N ILE A 39 14.14 -10.96 7.86
CA ILE A 39 15.54 -10.93 8.30
C ILE A 39 16.32 -12.07 7.65
N ALA A 40 15.74 -13.27 7.56
CA ALA A 40 16.39 -14.39 6.88
C ALA A 40 16.66 -14.08 5.40
N ASN A 41 15.70 -13.44 4.72
CA ASN A 41 15.89 -12.97 3.34
C ASN A 41 17.02 -11.94 3.22
N ALA A 42 17.11 -10.99 4.17
CA ALA A 42 18.19 -10.01 4.20
C ALA A 42 19.56 -10.67 4.44
N LEU A 43 19.66 -11.60 5.40
CA LEU A 43 20.89 -12.34 5.68
C LEU A 43 21.32 -13.21 4.51
N LYS A 44 20.37 -13.86 3.81
CA LYS A 44 20.67 -14.60 2.58
C LYS A 44 21.36 -13.71 1.55
N ALA A 45 20.79 -12.52 1.28
CA ALA A 45 21.37 -11.58 0.32
C ALA A 45 22.76 -11.09 0.75
N ILE A 46 22.95 -10.78 2.04
CA ILE A 46 24.23 -10.31 2.59
C ILE A 46 25.29 -11.40 2.56
N HIS A 47 24.99 -12.60 3.07
CA HIS A 47 25.94 -13.71 3.17
C HIS A 47 26.35 -14.23 1.78
N SER A 48 25.39 -14.29 0.84
CA SER A 48 25.68 -14.67 -0.56
C SER A 48 26.61 -13.68 -1.28
N ALA A 49 26.65 -12.43 -0.83
CA ALA A 49 27.57 -11.42 -1.34
C ALA A 49 28.96 -11.45 -0.66
N GLY A 50 29.23 -12.42 0.22
CA GLY A 50 30.48 -12.51 0.96
C GLY A 50 30.60 -11.44 2.06
N LEU A 51 29.49 -11.00 2.63
CA LEU A 51 29.43 -9.99 3.69
C LEU A 51 28.75 -10.53 4.95
N ALA A 52 28.77 -9.75 6.03
CA ALA A 52 28.02 -9.99 7.26
C ALA A 52 27.21 -8.74 7.64
N ALA A 53 26.06 -8.90 8.28
CA ALA A 53 25.21 -7.79 8.71
C ALA A 53 25.79 -7.07 9.92
N ARG A 54 26.46 -7.82 10.82
CA ARG A 54 27.18 -7.41 12.04
C ARG A 54 26.34 -6.72 13.13
N VAL A 55 25.20 -6.12 12.78
CA VAL A 55 24.32 -5.39 13.67
C VAL A 55 22.88 -5.86 13.46
N ILE A 56 22.39 -6.70 14.36
CA ILE A 56 21.02 -7.24 14.33
C ILE A 56 20.39 -7.02 15.70
N GLU A 57 19.87 -5.81 15.90
CA GLU A 57 19.30 -5.37 17.18
C GLU A 57 17.99 -4.59 16.96
N PRO A 58 17.04 -4.61 17.91
CA PRO A 58 15.76 -3.88 17.75
C PRO A 58 15.94 -2.39 17.45
N SER A 59 16.97 -1.75 18.01
CA SER A 59 17.24 -0.32 17.80
C SER A 59 17.75 0.01 16.39
N LYS A 60 18.15 -1.00 15.62
CA LYS A 60 18.75 -0.89 14.29
C LYS A 60 17.92 -1.61 13.23
N ILE A 61 16.65 -1.87 13.51
CA ILE A 61 15.69 -2.39 12.54
C ILE A 61 14.53 -1.41 12.44
N LEU A 62 14.24 -0.97 11.22
CA LEU A 62 13.20 0.02 10.93
C LEU A 62 11.91 -0.66 10.54
N LEU A 63 10.79 -0.21 11.11
CA LEU A 63 9.45 -0.47 10.62
C LEU A 63 9.09 0.62 9.60
N THR A 64 8.91 0.20 8.36
CA THR A 64 8.63 1.10 7.22
C THR A 64 7.22 0.95 6.66
N GLY A 65 6.41 0.08 7.27
CA GLY A 65 5.02 -0.18 6.92
C GLY A 65 4.44 -1.23 7.86
N LYS A 66 3.19 -1.65 7.62
CA LYS A 66 2.55 -2.72 8.40
C LYS A 66 3.36 -4.01 8.24
N ASN A 67 3.92 -4.49 9.35
CA ASN A 67 4.78 -5.68 9.40
C ASN A 67 5.98 -5.66 8.45
N ARG A 68 6.43 -4.49 7.97
CA ARG A 68 7.51 -4.40 6.99
C ARG A 68 8.77 -3.82 7.61
N ILE A 69 9.75 -4.69 7.81
CA ILE A 69 11.00 -4.37 8.50
C ILE A 69 12.20 -4.30 7.55
N ARG A 70 13.19 -3.50 7.90
CA ARG A 70 14.47 -3.38 7.18
C ARG A 70 15.62 -3.26 8.16
N LEU A 71 16.71 -3.98 7.89
CA LEU A 71 17.97 -3.78 8.60
C LEU A 71 18.48 -2.37 8.31
N ASN A 72 18.84 -1.65 9.37
CA ASN A 72 19.49 -0.36 9.31
C ASN A 72 20.92 -0.52 9.85
N ALA A 73 21.82 0.37 9.46
CA ALA A 73 23.23 0.36 9.88
C ALA A 73 24.11 -0.81 9.36
N CYS A 74 23.72 -1.49 8.28
CA CYS A 74 24.65 -2.38 7.56
C CYS A 74 25.86 -1.57 7.05
N GLY A 75 27.06 -2.15 7.11
CA GLY A 75 28.29 -1.50 6.63
C GLY A 75 28.97 -0.54 7.61
N ILE A 76 28.28 -0.09 8.67
CA ILE A 76 28.87 0.86 9.64
C ILE A 76 30.02 0.21 10.41
N LEU A 77 29.80 -1.00 10.94
CA LEU A 77 30.85 -1.71 11.67
C LEU A 77 31.98 -2.20 10.76
N ASP A 78 31.72 -2.40 9.47
CA ASP A 78 32.74 -2.75 8.48
C ASP A 78 33.75 -1.63 8.29
N VAL A 79 33.28 -0.37 8.33
CA VAL A 79 34.16 0.81 8.29
C VAL A 79 34.81 1.05 9.66
N VAL A 80 34.04 1.06 10.73
CA VAL A 80 34.54 1.42 12.08
C VAL A 80 35.50 0.37 12.64
N GLN A 81 35.30 -0.90 12.33
CA GLN A 81 36.13 -2.03 12.77
C GLN A 81 36.83 -2.69 11.59
N PHE A 82 37.22 -1.91 10.57
CA PHE A 82 37.88 -2.42 9.37
C PHE A 82 39.14 -3.24 9.70
N ASP A 83 39.94 -2.79 10.67
CA ASP A 83 41.17 -3.47 11.08
C ASP A 83 40.93 -4.73 11.93
N SER A 84 39.69 -5.02 12.33
CA SER A 84 39.38 -6.23 13.09
C SER A 84 39.52 -7.46 12.19
N GLN A 85 40.61 -8.20 12.35
CA GLN A 85 40.95 -9.43 11.60
C GLN A 85 40.08 -10.62 12.02
N ARG A 86 38.75 -10.45 12.06
CA ARG A 86 37.81 -11.55 12.31
C ARG A 86 37.48 -12.27 10.99
N PRO A 87 37.62 -13.61 10.92
CA PRO A 87 37.18 -14.38 9.78
C PRO A 87 35.72 -14.09 9.43
N LEU A 88 35.40 -13.99 8.13
CA LEU A 88 34.04 -13.73 7.65
C LEU A 88 33.05 -14.80 8.16
N ALA A 89 33.47 -16.06 8.19
CA ALA A 89 32.65 -17.16 8.70
C ALA A 89 32.22 -16.93 10.16
N ASP A 90 33.10 -16.39 11.00
CA ASP A 90 32.78 -16.08 12.40
C ASP A 90 31.79 -14.91 12.50
N LEU A 91 31.93 -13.89 11.63
CA LEU A 91 30.99 -12.77 11.56
C LEU A 91 29.60 -13.22 11.10
N GLN A 92 29.52 -14.07 10.08
CA GLN A 92 28.27 -14.64 9.58
C GLN A 92 27.62 -15.58 10.60
N HIS A 93 28.42 -16.37 11.33
CA HIS A 93 27.91 -17.17 12.44
C HIS A 93 27.36 -16.28 13.55
N GLN A 94 28.05 -15.20 13.89
CA GLN A 94 27.59 -14.23 14.88
C GLN A 94 26.28 -13.55 14.45
N ASP A 95 26.06 -13.30 13.16
CA ASP A 95 24.77 -12.81 12.67
C ASP A 95 23.62 -13.78 13.00
N LEU A 96 23.82 -15.09 12.83
CA LEU A 96 22.80 -16.10 13.16
C LEU A 96 22.47 -16.08 14.66
N VAL A 97 23.50 -15.97 15.52
CA VAL A 97 23.32 -15.86 16.97
C VAL A 97 22.56 -14.58 17.33
N ASN A 98 22.98 -13.43 16.79
CA ASN A 98 22.31 -12.14 17.02
C ASN A 98 20.86 -12.17 16.54
N PHE A 99 20.58 -12.87 15.44
CA PHE A 99 19.23 -13.08 14.93
C PHE A 99 18.38 -13.90 15.92
N GLY A 100 18.90 -15.00 16.47
CA GLY A 100 18.22 -15.76 17.52
C GLY A 100 17.93 -14.91 18.77
N GLN A 101 18.91 -14.11 19.20
CA GLN A 101 18.78 -13.21 20.35
C GLN A 101 17.73 -12.13 20.11
N LEU A 102 17.64 -11.59 18.88
CA LEU A 102 16.62 -10.63 18.50
C LEU A 102 15.22 -11.24 18.60
N ILE A 103 15.00 -12.44 18.05
CA ILE A 103 13.69 -13.11 18.10
C ILE A 103 13.28 -13.34 19.56
N LEU A 104 14.20 -13.84 20.39
CA LEU A 104 13.97 -14.05 21.81
C LEU A 104 13.63 -12.74 22.54
N THR A 105 14.36 -11.67 22.23
CA THR A 105 14.16 -10.32 22.76
C THR A 105 12.76 -9.80 22.45
N LEU A 106 12.35 -9.91 21.19
CA LEU A 106 11.02 -9.51 20.72
C LEU A 106 9.92 -10.36 21.37
N GLY A 107 10.13 -11.67 21.45
CA GLY A 107 9.11 -12.59 21.95
C GLY A 107 8.91 -12.55 23.46
N ALA A 108 9.96 -12.25 24.24
CA ALA A 108 9.87 -12.12 25.70
C ALA A 108 9.13 -10.83 26.13
N ASN A 109 9.14 -9.78 25.29
CA ASN A 109 8.35 -8.55 25.42
C ASN A 109 8.32 -7.94 26.84
N SER A 110 9.45 -8.00 27.57
CA SER A 110 9.57 -7.47 28.93
C SER A 110 10.99 -7.01 29.25
N PRO A 111 11.21 -5.74 29.64
CA PRO A 111 12.52 -5.23 30.04
C PRO A 111 13.14 -6.00 31.22
N SER A 112 12.32 -6.53 32.13
CA SER A 112 12.81 -7.32 33.28
C SER A 112 13.33 -8.70 32.87
N LEU A 113 12.85 -9.25 31.76
CA LEU A 113 13.33 -10.52 31.20
C LEU A 113 14.60 -10.34 30.36
N MET A 114 14.85 -9.14 29.81
CA MET A 114 16.07 -8.85 29.03
C MET A 114 17.36 -9.04 29.84
N HIS A 115 17.31 -8.83 31.15
CA HIS A 115 18.46 -9.01 32.03
C HIS A 115 18.63 -10.45 32.53
N ASN A 116 17.70 -11.36 32.23
CA ASN A 116 17.78 -12.77 32.62
C ASN A 116 17.46 -13.70 31.44
N PRO A 117 18.47 -14.11 30.66
CA PRO A 117 18.28 -14.88 29.43
C PRO A 117 17.59 -16.23 29.67
N THR A 118 17.82 -16.88 30.82
CA THR A 118 17.18 -18.15 31.18
C THR A 118 15.68 -17.99 31.33
N LYS A 119 15.23 -16.97 32.10
CA LYS A 119 13.80 -16.66 32.26
C LYS A 119 13.16 -16.20 30.95
N ALA A 120 13.87 -15.42 30.14
CA ALA A 120 13.40 -15.02 28.82
C ALA A 120 13.13 -16.24 27.92
N THR A 121 14.04 -17.22 27.94
CA THR A 121 13.92 -18.47 27.18
C THR A 121 12.74 -19.31 27.66
N GLU A 122 12.58 -19.50 28.98
CA GLU A 122 11.44 -20.23 29.53
C GLU A 122 10.10 -19.58 29.18
N HIS A 123 10.04 -18.25 29.27
CA HIS A 123 8.85 -17.49 28.91
C HIS A 123 8.52 -17.62 27.42
N PHE A 124 9.53 -17.50 26.56
CA PHE A 124 9.39 -17.67 25.11
C PHE A 124 8.87 -19.07 24.78
N ASN A 125 9.47 -20.11 25.35
CA ASN A 125 9.10 -21.50 25.11
C ASN A 125 7.64 -21.82 25.48
N ARG A 126 7.08 -21.12 26.48
CA ARG A 126 5.68 -21.27 26.90
C ARG A 126 4.71 -20.47 26.03
N SER A 127 5.19 -19.43 25.36
CA SER A 127 4.36 -18.45 24.67
C SER A 127 4.22 -18.72 23.18
N TYR A 128 5.17 -19.46 22.59
CA TYR A 128 5.25 -19.70 21.14
C TYR A 128 5.29 -21.19 20.79
N SER A 129 4.97 -21.49 19.54
CA SER A 129 4.97 -22.85 19.01
C SER A 129 6.34 -23.54 19.13
N ALA A 130 6.31 -24.88 19.14
CA ALA A 130 7.53 -25.69 19.11
C ALA A 130 8.40 -25.40 17.88
N GLN A 131 7.79 -25.07 16.74
CA GLN A 131 8.53 -24.73 15.52
C GLN A 131 9.36 -23.46 15.70
N LEU A 132 8.77 -22.41 16.29
CA LEU A 132 9.49 -21.17 16.53
C LEU A 132 10.56 -21.35 17.60
N ASN A 133 10.26 -22.07 18.68
CA ASN A 133 11.24 -22.42 19.72
C ASN A 133 12.43 -23.17 19.15
N ASN A 134 12.19 -24.18 18.32
CA ASN A 134 13.25 -24.96 17.65
C ASN A 134 14.09 -24.09 16.71
N SER A 135 13.47 -23.12 16.02
CA SER A 135 14.16 -22.19 15.13
C SER A 135 15.08 -21.25 15.90
N VAL A 136 14.61 -20.71 17.04
CA VAL A 136 15.43 -19.88 17.94
C VAL A 136 16.57 -20.70 18.55
N TYR A 137 16.29 -21.92 19.01
CA TYR A 137 17.31 -22.81 19.55
C TYR A 137 18.38 -23.16 18.49
N TRP A 138 17.95 -23.41 17.24
CA TRP A 138 18.86 -23.63 16.14
C TRP A 138 19.75 -22.41 15.92
N LEU A 139 19.20 -21.18 15.91
CA LEU A 139 19.99 -19.95 15.74
C LEU A 139 20.97 -19.68 16.90
N LEU A 140 20.58 -19.96 18.14
CA LEU A 140 21.38 -19.71 19.34
C LEU A 140 22.45 -20.78 19.62
N SER A 141 22.32 -21.96 19.00
CA SER A 141 23.27 -23.04 19.21
C SER A 141 24.63 -22.67 18.59
N GLY A 142 25.71 -22.79 19.38
CA GLY A 142 27.06 -22.50 18.93
C GLY A 142 27.56 -23.46 17.85
N MET A 143 28.67 -23.10 17.19
CA MET A 143 29.37 -23.99 16.26
C MET A 143 29.72 -25.32 16.94
N GLN A 144 29.11 -26.40 16.48
CA GLN A 144 29.61 -27.74 16.76
C GLN A 144 30.68 -28.06 15.70
N LYS A 145 31.81 -28.63 16.12
CA LYS A 145 32.75 -29.27 15.19
C LYS A 145 31.93 -30.25 14.34
N ASP A 146 31.95 -30.06 13.02
CA ASP A 146 31.30 -30.91 12.00
C ASP A 146 29.85 -30.56 11.60
N GLN A 147 29.26 -29.44 12.07
CA GLN A 147 28.00 -28.93 11.50
C GLN A 147 28.18 -27.55 10.87
N GLU A 148 28.07 -27.51 9.54
CA GLU A 148 27.96 -26.25 8.80
C GLU A 148 26.62 -25.58 9.15
N ARG A 149 26.68 -24.29 9.51
CA ARG A 149 25.52 -23.49 9.91
C ARG A 149 25.44 -22.26 9.04
N THR A 150 24.65 -22.34 7.98
CA THR A 150 24.45 -21.26 7.02
C THR A 150 23.01 -20.79 7.05
N ILE A 151 22.78 -19.58 6.54
CA ILE A 151 21.45 -19.03 6.40
C ILE A 151 20.56 -19.86 5.45
N ASP A 152 21.14 -20.55 4.47
CA ASP A 152 20.39 -21.42 3.55
C ASP A 152 19.82 -22.67 4.25
N ILE A 153 20.56 -23.24 5.21
CA ILE A 153 20.07 -24.36 6.04
C ILE A 153 18.90 -23.87 6.91
N PHE A 154 19.02 -22.68 7.51
CA PHE A 154 17.93 -22.09 8.29
C PHE A 154 16.67 -21.85 7.45
N ILE A 155 16.83 -21.24 6.26
CA ILE A 155 15.72 -20.95 5.34
C ILE A 155 15.02 -22.24 4.91
N SER A 156 15.78 -23.30 4.67
CA SER A 156 15.23 -24.62 4.34
C SER A 156 14.31 -25.14 5.46
N GLY A 157 14.72 -24.95 6.72
CA GLY A 157 13.94 -25.32 7.91
C GLY A 157 12.67 -24.51 8.17
N ILE A 158 12.59 -23.28 7.64
CA ILE A 158 11.41 -22.38 7.79
C ILE A 158 10.64 -22.15 6.49
N SER A 159 10.87 -22.99 5.47
CA SER A 159 10.35 -22.84 4.12
C SER A 159 8.81 -22.72 4.04
N SER A 160 8.07 -23.45 4.89
CA SER A 160 6.61 -23.33 4.98
C SER A 160 6.16 -21.93 5.42
N GLN A 161 6.89 -21.33 6.36
CA GLN A 161 6.59 -19.98 6.85
C GLN A 161 7.00 -18.90 5.85
N LEU A 162 8.07 -19.15 5.09
CA LEU A 162 8.47 -18.31 3.97
C LEU A 162 7.38 -18.31 2.89
N MET A 163 6.81 -19.49 2.56
CA MET A 163 5.69 -19.60 1.62
C MET A 163 4.45 -18.85 2.10
N SER A 164 4.09 -18.96 3.38
CA SER A 164 2.97 -18.20 3.96
C SER A 164 3.19 -16.69 3.94
N THR A 165 4.42 -16.22 4.20
CA THR A 165 4.75 -14.79 4.13
C THR A 165 4.74 -14.29 2.68
N PHE A 166 5.20 -15.13 1.74
CA PHE A 166 5.18 -14.81 0.32
C PHE A 166 3.73 -14.67 -0.20
N ASP A 167 2.86 -15.61 0.16
CA ASP A 167 1.41 -15.54 -0.15
C ASP A 167 0.77 -14.26 0.42
N SER A 168 1.12 -13.90 1.67
CA SER A 168 0.67 -12.63 2.27
C SER A 168 1.18 -11.40 1.51
N SER A 169 2.35 -11.48 0.87
CA SER A 169 2.89 -10.41 0.02
C SER A 169 2.14 -10.31 -1.30
N LEU A 170 1.77 -11.44 -1.92
CA LEU A 170 0.96 -11.46 -3.14
C LEU A 170 -0.43 -10.85 -2.89
N HIS A 171 -1.06 -11.17 -1.76
CA HIS A 171 -2.32 -10.54 -1.37
C HIS A 171 -2.21 -9.03 -1.15
N LEU A 172 -1.10 -8.56 -0.59
CA LEU A 172 -0.85 -7.13 -0.47
C LEU A 172 -0.68 -6.48 -1.85
N ASP A 173 0.03 -7.14 -2.77
CA ASP A 173 0.21 -6.65 -4.14
C ASP A 173 -1.13 -6.57 -4.89
N ASP A 174 -2.00 -7.59 -4.78
CA ASP A 174 -3.35 -7.58 -5.34
C ASP A 174 -4.19 -6.41 -4.77
N GLN A 175 -4.09 -6.16 -3.46
CA GLN A 175 -4.78 -5.05 -2.82
C GLN A 175 -4.27 -3.70 -3.34
N LEU A 176 -2.94 -3.54 -3.47
CA LEU A 176 -2.34 -2.32 -3.99
C LEU A 176 -2.74 -2.09 -5.46
N ILE A 177 -2.81 -3.15 -6.28
CA ILE A 177 -3.27 -3.07 -7.67
C ILE A 177 -4.74 -2.65 -7.72
N SER A 178 -5.59 -3.21 -6.86
CA SER A 178 -7.01 -2.84 -6.77
C SER A 178 -7.19 -1.36 -6.40
N ASP A 179 -6.49 -0.91 -5.35
CA ASP A 179 -6.54 0.48 -4.90
C ASP A 179 -6.00 1.44 -5.96
N LEU A 180 -4.86 1.10 -6.61
CA LEU A 180 -4.30 1.90 -7.70
C LEU A 180 -5.24 1.97 -8.91
N SER A 181 -5.92 0.88 -9.24
CA SER A 181 -6.89 0.84 -10.35
C SER A 181 -8.06 1.77 -10.10
N ARG A 182 -8.57 1.81 -8.86
CA ARG A 182 -9.63 2.74 -8.44
C ARG A 182 -9.17 4.19 -8.51
N GLU A 183 -7.95 4.49 -8.07
CA GLU A 183 -7.40 5.86 -8.16
C GLU A 183 -7.14 6.29 -9.61
N LEU A 184 -6.76 5.36 -10.49
CA LEU A 184 -6.64 5.64 -11.92
C LEU A 184 -8.00 6.02 -12.53
N GLU A 185 -9.06 5.30 -12.17
CA GLU A 185 -10.43 5.60 -12.57
C GLU A 185 -10.85 7.00 -12.09
N ASN A 186 -10.64 7.31 -10.81
CA ASN A 186 -10.87 8.64 -10.26
C ASN A 186 -10.13 9.73 -11.07
N ALA A 187 -8.86 9.50 -11.42
CA ALA A 187 -8.09 10.46 -12.21
C ALA A 187 -8.66 10.66 -13.63
N ARG A 188 -9.21 9.62 -14.26
CA ARG A 188 -9.90 9.72 -15.55
C ARG A 188 -11.16 10.56 -15.42
N LEU A 189 -11.98 10.28 -14.40
CA LEU A 189 -13.22 11.02 -14.15
C LEU A 189 -12.95 12.49 -13.82
N VAL A 190 -11.93 12.81 -13.01
CA VAL A 190 -11.53 14.20 -12.71
C VAL A 190 -11.16 14.96 -13.99
N ARG A 191 -10.39 14.35 -14.89
CA ARG A 191 -10.05 14.98 -16.18
C ARG A 191 -11.29 15.17 -17.06
N LEU A 192 -12.20 14.19 -17.09
CA LEU A 192 -13.45 14.27 -17.86
C LEU A 192 -14.37 15.36 -17.32
N LEU A 193 -14.58 15.41 -16.00
CA LEU A 193 -15.32 16.48 -15.33
C LEU A 193 -14.73 17.85 -15.64
N THR A 194 -13.39 17.96 -15.60
CA THR A 194 -12.69 19.21 -15.93
C THR A 194 -12.99 19.63 -17.37
N LYS A 195 -12.93 18.70 -18.35
CA LYS A 195 -13.30 18.99 -19.75
C LYS A 195 -14.75 19.46 -19.86
N LEU A 196 -15.69 18.77 -19.20
CA LEU A 196 -17.11 19.16 -19.20
C LEU A 196 -17.30 20.57 -18.63
N ASN A 197 -16.59 20.93 -17.56
CA ASN A 197 -16.64 22.28 -16.98
C ASN A 197 -16.04 23.37 -17.89
N PHE A 198 -15.03 23.04 -18.71
CA PHE A 198 -14.53 23.98 -19.72
C PHE A 198 -15.52 24.18 -20.88
N ILE A 199 -16.32 23.16 -21.20
CA ILE A 199 -17.26 23.12 -22.32
C ILE A 199 -18.57 23.83 -21.94
N ASN A 200 -19.15 23.43 -20.82
CA ASN A 200 -20.51 23.81 -20.44
C ASN A 200 -20.56 25.26 -19.94
N GLU A 201 -21.69 25.94 -20.17
CA GLU A 201 -22.02 27.29 -19.64
C GLU A 201 -21.02 28.41 -19.96
N ARG A 202 -20.31 28.32 -21.09
CA ARG A 202 -19.49 29.45 -21.56
C ARG A 202 -20.39 30.60 -22.05
N PRO A 203 -20.30 31.80 -21.46
CA PRO A 203 -21.20 32.92 -21.79
C PRO A 203 -21.07 33.38 -23.25
N GLU A 204 -19.88 33.29 -23.84
CA GLU A 204 -19.65 33.67 -25.24
C GLU A 204 -20.44 32.84 -26.27
N TYR A 205 -20.97 31.68 -25.88
CA TYR A 205 -21.73 30.80 -26.76
C TYR A 205 -23.23 30.77 -26.45
N GLU A 206 -23.72 31.60 -25.53
CA GLU A 206 -25.14 31.65 -25.14
C GLU A 206 -26.07 31.97 -26.33
N HIS A 207 -25.56 32.71 -27.33
CA HIS A 207 -26.28 33.05 -28.56
C HIS A 207 -25.72 32.33 -29.81
N ASP A 208 -24.74 31.44 -29.64
CA ASP A 208 -24.18 30.67 -30.76
C ASP A 208 -25.14 29.53 -31.13
N ARG A 209 -25.60 29.50 -32.38
CA ARG A 209 -26.52 28.47 -32.89
C ARG A 209 -25.99 27.04 -32.68
N GLN A 210 -24.67 26.82 -32.65
CA GLN A 210 -24.07 25.50 -32.44
C GLN A 210 -24.08 25.02 -30.98
N TRP A 211 -24.24 25.94 -30.02
CA TRP A 211 -24.23 25.67 -28.58
C TRP A 211 -25.57 25.99 -27.88
N SER A 212 -26.43 26.76 -28.56
CA SER A 212 -27.82 27.03 -28.19
C SER A 212 -28.71 25.80 -28.41
N GLU A 213 -29.99 25.91 -28.04
CA GLU A 213 -31.00 24.85 -28.04
C GLU A 213 -31.16 24.05 -29.35
N ASN A 214 -30.68 24.60 -30.48
CA ASN A 214 -30.75 23.97 -31.80
C ASN A 214 -29.39 23.42 -32.32
N GLY A 215 -28.36 23.41 -31.47
CA GLY A 215 -26.99 23.10 -31.85
C GLY A 215 -26.61 21.64 -31.64
N GLU A 216 -25.67 21.14 -32.46
CA GLU A 216 -25.10 19.79 -32.34
C GLU A 216 -24.37 19.55 -31.01
N ARG A 217 -24.15 20.58 -30.19
CA ARG A 217 -23.50 20.47 -28.87
C ARG A 217 -24.47 20.65 -27.71
N TYR A 218 -25.73 20.95 -27.99
CA TYR A 218 -26.76 21.20 -26.97
C TYR A 218 -26.97 19.99 -26.04
N PHE A 219 -26.86 18.78 -26.59
CA PHE A 219 -27.03 17.56 -25.79
C PHE A 219 -25.97 17.37 -24.70
N LEU A 220 -24.82 18.08 -24.74
CA LEU A 220 -23.83 18.06 -23.64
C LEU A 220 -24.34 18.82 -22.41
N LYS A 221 -25.09 19.92 -22.61
CA LYS A 221 -25.77 20.66 -21.54
C LYS A 221 -26.88 19.81 -20.93
N LEU A 222 -27.65 19.11 -21.76
CA LEU A 222 -28.67 18.17 -21.28
C LEU A 222 -28.05 16.98 -20.55
N PHE A 223 -26.90 16.48 -21.01
CA PHE A 223 -26.17 15.41 -20.32
C PHE A 223 -25.71 15.86 -18.93
N ARG A 224 -25.19 17.09 -18.79
CA ARG A 224 -24.87 17.66 -17.48
C ARG A 224 -26.09 17.67 -16.56
N ASP A 225 -27.25 18.11 -17.05
CA ASP A 225 -28.48 18.14 -16.26
C ASP A 225 -28.93 16.72 -15.87
N TYR A 226 -28.87 15.77 -16.80
CA TYR A 226 -29.15 14.35 -16.56
C TYR A 226 -28.25 13.73 -15.47
N VAL A 227 -26.98 14.13 -15.40
CA VAL A 227 -26.01 13.58 -14.45
C VAL A 227 -26.08 14.28 -13.09
N PHE A 228 -26.17 15.61 -13.05
CA PHE A 228 -25.96 16.40 -11.82
C PHE A 228 -27.20 17.13 -11.28
N HIS A 229 -28.26 17.24 -12.08
CA HIS A 229 -29.47 17.99 -11.73
C HIS A 229 -30.71 17.08 -11.72
N GLN A 230 -30.55 15.84 -11.25
CA GLN A 230 -31.67 14.95 -11.04
C GLN A 230 -32.61 15.49 -9.96
N VAL A 231 -33.91 15.31 -10.19
CA VAL A 231 -34.97 15.61 -9.23
C VAL A 231 -35.89 14.40 -9.09
N ASP A 232 -36.48 14.23 -7.91
CA ASP A 232 -37.48 13.19 -7.66
C ASP A 232 -38.90 13.63 -8.08
N ALA A 233 -39.89 12.77 -7.83
CA ALA A 233 -41.29 13.05 -8.16
C ALA A 233 -41.88 14.24 -7.37
N GLN A 234 -41.23 14.70 -6.30
CA GLN A 234 -41.58 15.87 -5.51
C GLN A 234 -40.76 17.11 -5.91
N ASN A 235 -39.97 17.00 -6.98
CA ASN A 235 -39.06 18.03 -7.46
C ASN A 235 -37.93 18.39 -6.46
N ALA A 236 -37.61 17.47 -5.54
CA ALA A 236 -36.46 17.62 -4.64
C ALA A 236 -35.18 17.13 -5.32
N PRO A 237 -34.02 17.78 -5.06
CA PRO A 237 -32.76 17.40 -5.69
C PRO A 237 -32.28 16.02 -5.24
N VAL A 238 -31.92 15.18 -6.22
CA VAL A 238 -31.34 13.84 -5.98
C VAL A 238 -29.83 13.92 -6.08
N VAL A 239 -29.14 13.62 -4.97
CA VAL A 239 -27.67 13.61 -4.88
C VAL A 239 -27.19 12.16 -4.80
N ASP A 240 -27.16 11.49 -5.96
CA ASP A 240 -26.71 10.10 -6.09
C ASP A 240 -25.32 10.01 -6.75
N LEU A 241 -24.30 9.74 -5.93
CA LEU A 241 -22.94 9.57 -6.41
C LEU A 241 -22.76 8.30 -7.27
N GLY A 242 -23.53 7.25 -7.00
CA GLY A 242 -23.49 6.01 -7.79
C GLY A 242 -23.97 6.24 -9.23
N HIS A 243 -25.05 7.01 -9.40
CA HIS A 243 -25.53 7.46 -10.71
C HIS A 243 -24.46 8.28 -11.45
N VAL A 244 -23.89 9.29 -10.78
CA VAL A 244 -22.86 10.17 -11.36
C VAL A 244 -21.66 9.37 -11.84
N LEU A 245 -21.08 8.52 -10.99
CA LEU A 245 -19.92 7.71 -11.33
C LEU A 245 -20.24 6.75 -12.48
N THR A 246 -21.41 6.11 -12.46
CA THR A 246 -21.83 5.20 -13.53
C THR A 246 -21.93 5.92 -14.88
N CYS A 247 -22.57 7.09 -14.92
CA CYS A 247 -22.72 7.87 -16.15
C CYS A 247 -21.38 8.37 -16.69
N LEU A 248 -20.52 8.89 -15.81
CA LEU A 248 -19.21 9.38 -16.23
C LEU A 248 -18.28 8.25 -16.68
N ASN A 249 -18.34 7.06 -16.06
CA ASN A 249 -17.61 5.89 -16.53
C ASN A 249 -18.10 5.41 -17.89
N LYS A 250 -19.42 5.36 -18.13
CA LYS A 250 -19.99 5.04 -19.44
C LYS A 250 -19.57 6.05 -20.50
N LEU A 251 -19.54 7.34 -20.15
CA LEU A 251 -19.06 8.42 -21.02
C LEU A 251 -17.55 8.28 -21.31
N ASP A 252 -16.73 8.05 -20.29
CA ASP A 252 -15.28 7.88 -20.44
C ASP A 252 -14.93 6.63 -21.27
N ALA A 253 -15.66 5.53 -21.07
CA ALA A 253 -15.55 4.33 -21.91
C ALA A 253 -16.04 4.61 -23.35
N GLY A 254 -17.12 5.38 -23.51
CA GLY A 254 -17.79 5.63 -24.78
C GLY A 254 -18.59 4.40 -25.22
N THR A 255 -19.44 3.87 -24.33
CA THR A 255 -20.26 2.68 -24.61
C THR A 255 -21.35 2.97 -25.66
N ASP A 256 -21.84 1.92 -26.33
CA ASP A 256 -22.97 2.02 -27.26
C ASP A 256 -24.33 2.08 -26.54
N GLU A 257 -24.35 2.05 -25.20
CA GLU A 257 -25.56 2.26 -24.40
C GLU A 257 -26.14 3.65 -24.67
N LYS A 258 -27.46 3.71 -24.82
CA LYS A 258 -28.20 4.95 -25.11
C LYS A 258 -28.81 5.53 -23.84
N VAL A 259 -28.75 6.85 -23.74
CA VAL A 259 -29.39 7.64 -22.68
C VAL A 259 -30.40 8.59 -23.31
N THR A 260 -31.52 8.80 -22.61
CA THR A 260 -32.55 9.77 -22.99
C THR A 260 -32.28 11.08 -22.25
N LEU A 261 -32.07 12.15 -23.01
CA LEU A 261 -31.78 13.50 -22.53
C LEU A 261 -32.96 14.40 -22.86
N ILE A 262 -33.57 14.98 -21.83
CA ILE A 262 -34.80 15.77 -21.95
C ILE A 262 -34.47 17.23 -21.61
N SER A 263 -34.97 18.17 -22.40
CA SER A 263 -34.85 19.60 -22.11
C SER A 263 -35.71 20.01 -20.90
N ARG A 264 -35.37 21.13 -20.27
CA ARG A 264 -36.06 21.60 -19.04
C ARG A 264 -37.52 21.99 -19.25
N ASP A 265 -37.87 22.40 -20.46
CA ASP A 265 -39.23 22.69 -20.89
C ASP A 265 -39.99 21.44 -21.37
N GLU A 266 -39.34 20.27 -21.33
CA GLU A 266 -39.85 18.97 -21.77
C GLU A 266 -40.25 18.91 -23.27
N GLN A 267 -39.88 19.93 -24.06
CA GLN A 267 -40.26 19.99 -25.48
C GLN A 267 -39.30 19.22 -26.38
N SER A 268 -38.06 18.99 -25.95
CA SER A 268 -37.03 18.30 -26.72
C SER A 268 -36.55 17.04 -26.00
N CYS A 269 -36.44 15.96 -26.75
CA CYS A 269 -35.96 14.66 -26.27
C CYS A 269 -34.93 14.11 -27.25
N PHE A 270 -33.73 13.81 -26.73
CA PHE A 270 -32.62 13.24 -27.50
C PHE A 270 -32.30 11.86 -26.97
N ILE A 271 -32.20 10.87 -27.86
CA ILE A 271 -31.70 9.53 -27.53
C ILE A 271 -30.31 9.41 -28.12
N VAL A 272 -29.28 9.44 -27.28
CA VAL A 272 -27.87 9.53 -27.69
C VAL A 272 -27.06 8.44 -27.01
N SER A 273 -26.12 7.82 -27.71
CA SER A 273 -25.18 6.88 -27.09
C SER A 273 -24.09 7.59 -26.30
N TYR A 274 -23.55 6.94 -25.26
CA TYR A 274 -22.38 7.45 -24.54
C TYR A 274 -21.16 7.62 -25.47
N LYS A 275 -21.06 6.83 -26.54
CA LYS A 275 -20.06 6.97 -27.60
C LYS A 275 -20.20 8.28 -28.39
N GLU A 276 -21.41 8.66 -28.76
CA GLU A 276 -21.69 9.95 -29.42
C GLU A 276 -21.42 11.12 -28.48
N LEU A 277 -21.85 10.99 -27.21
CA LEU A 277 -21.54 11.98 -26.16
C LEU A 277 -20.03 12.17 -26.01
N LYS A 278 -19.25 11.08 -25.94
CA LYS A 278 -17.78 11.14 -25.84
C LYS A 278 -17.15 11.86 -27.03
N LYS A 279 -17.60 11.56 -28.25
CA LYS A 279 -17.14 12.24 -29.47
C LYS A 279 -17.41 13.74 -29.40
N ALA A 280 -18.58 14.12 -28.93
CA ALA A 280 -18.96 15.53 -28.80
C ALA A 280 -18.16 16.26 -27.72
N VAL A 281 -17.90 15.63 -26.57
CA VAL A 281 -17.03 16.18 -25.53
C VAL A 281 -15.63 16.43 -26.09
N GLU A 282 -15.04 15.44 -26.76
CA GLU A 282 -13.69 15.59 -27.31
C GLU A 282 -13.65 16.63 -28.44
N ALA A 283 -14.60 16.61 -29.38
CA ALA A 283 -14.67 17.60 -30.45
C ALA A 283 -14.87 19.03 -29.92
N SER A 284 -15.71 19.21 -28.90
CA SER A 284 -15.95 20.49 -28.26
C SER A 284 -14.71 20.98 -27.53
N PHE A 285 -14.06 20.12 -26.74
CA PHE A 285 -12.82 20.45 -26.05
C PHE A 285 -11.70 20.85 -27.04
N GLN A 286 -11.52 20.09 -28.12
CA GLN A 286 -10.54 20.42 -29.17
C GLN A 286 -10.86 21.73 -29.89
N ALA A 287 -12.13 22.08 -30.07
CA ALA A 287 -12.52 23.36 -30.65
C ALA A 287 -12.09 24.55 -29.76
N LEU A 288 -12.13 24.39 -28.43
CA LEU A 288 -11.69 25.42 -27.48
C LEU A 288 -10.17 25.61 -27.47
N LEU A 289 -9.41 24.57 -27.81
CA LEU A 289 -7.95 24.65 -27.90
C LEU A 289 -7.47 25.36 -29.16
N LYS A 290 -8.32 25.51 -30.19
CA LYS A 290 -7.95 26.24 -31.40
C LYS A 290 -7.91 27.74 -31.10
N PRO A 291 -6.88 28.47 -31.58
CA PRO A 291 -6.83 29.91 -31.41
C PRO A 291 -8.08 30.54 -32.01
N ALA A 292 -8.68 31.49 -31.29
CA ALA A 292 -9.77 32.30 -31.82
C ALA A 292 -9.29 32.89 -33.16
N ARG A 293 -10.06 32.68 -34.24
CA ARG A 293 -9.82 33.39 -35.50
C ARG A 293 -9.86 34.88 -35.15
N ARG A 294 -8.71 35.55 -35.21
CA ARG A 294 -8.65 37.02 -35.17
C ARG A 294 -9.51 37.50 -36.34
N ILE A 295 -10.65 38.11 -36.02
CA ILE A 295 -11.44 38.91 -36.96
C ILE A 295 -10.66 40.21 -37.18
#